data_AF-A0A519T0T4-F1
#
_entry.id   AF-A0A519T0T4-F1
#
_cell.length_a   1.000
_cell.length_b   1.000
_cell.length_c   1.000
_cell.angle_alpha   90.00
_cell.angle_beta   90.00
_cell.angle_gamma   90.00
#
_symmetry.space_group_name_H-M   'P 1'
#
loop_
_entity.id
_entity.type
_entity.pdbx_description
1 polymer ?
#
loop_
_entity_poly.entity_id
_entity_poly.type
_entity_poly.pdbx_seq_one_letter_code
_entity_poly.pdbx_strand_id
1 'polypeptide(L)'
;YVHPTTYFWRLGYWNAPLRLKHLRRYTDRTAVHNQASIFADAGRLYAPRYRQATLYSFFAPEDPSTQPALDLAYADVKAAFQYYLAHYNHGRPFILASHSQGTTHAQRLLHELVDNNPQLRKQLIAAYLVGRKVKPNEYQHLPALRDSLQTGGIIGWNTAVRGTDFRPYHGLLVTNPLTWTLDSTNAPASLNRGGVPLNFRRIDPHLTAAQSHRGVLWVDDPHRSGYRRLRIPGLKELNVSYHIVDYNLFYLNVRENAKARVRAWTQKQARKQ
;
A
#
# COMPACT_ATOMS: atom_id res chain seq x y z
N TYR A 1 -3.74 -3.39 7.96
CA TYR A 1 -3.83 -3.11 6.52
C TYR A 1 -5.04 -2.21 6.26
N VAL A 2 -4.83 -1.02 5.68
CA VAL A 2 -5.90 -0.10 5.29
C VAL A 2 -6.17 -0.31 3.79
N HIS A 3 -7.32 -0.90 3.47
CA HIS A 3 -7.66 -1.29 2.10
C HIS A 3 -7.94 -0.08 1.19
N PRO A 4 -7.89 -0.20 -0.14
CA PRO A 4 -8.36 0.83 -1.06
C PRO A 4 -9.89 0.92 -1.04
N THR A 5 -10.45 1.91 -1.76
CA THR A 5 -11.89 1.88 -2.03
C THR A 5 -12.21 0.78 -3.03
N THR A 6 -13.26 0.04 -2.73
CA THR A 6 -13.90 -0.95 -3.60
C THR A 6 -15.33 -0.52 -3.94
N TYR A 7 -15.70 0.69 -3.53
CA TYR A 7 -16.99 1.31 -3.79
C TYR A 7 -16.91 2.12 -5.10
N PHE A 8 -17.19 1.42 -6.20
CA PHE A 8 -17.12 1.96 -7.56
C PHE A 8 -18.48 2.40 -8.12
N TRP A 9 -19.55 1.77 -7.65
CA TRP A 9 -20.89 1.88 -8.22
C TRP A 9 -21.73 2.81 -7.35
N ARG A 10 -21.96 4.04 -7.82
CA ARG A 10 -22.66 5.12 -7.13
C ARG A 10 -24.10 4.71 -6.83
N LEU A 11 -24.40 4.35 -5.58
CA LEU A 11 -25.78 4.25 -5.08
C LEU A 11 -26.28 5.63 -4.60
N GLY A 12 -25.93 6.72 -5.29
CA GLY A 12 -26.27 8.09 -4.88
C GLY A 12 -25.45 8.67 -3.71
N TYR A 13 -24.66 7.87 -2.98
CA TYR A 13 -23.89 8.32 -1.82
C TYR A 13 -22.39 8.46 -2.08
N TRP A 14 -21.76 9.44 -1.42
CA TRP A 14 -20.32 9.67 -1.42
C TRP A 14 -19.52 8.67 -0.59
N ASN A 15 -20.12 8.11 0.44
CA ASN A 15 -19.51 7.09 1.28
C ASN A 15 -20.32 5.80 1.28
N ALA A 16 -19.63 4.67 1.26
CA ALA A 16 -20.25 3.37 1.32
C ALA A 16 -20.90 3.11 2.70
N PRO A 17 -22.16 2.63 2.75
CA PRO A 17 -22.76 2.18 4.00
C PRO A 17 -22.00 0.97 4.58
N LEU A 18 -21.67 1.02 5.87
CA LEU A 18 -20.92 -0.06 6.55
C LEU A 18 -21.61 -1.43 6.47
N ARG A 19 -22.94 -1.45 6.45
CA ARG A 19 -23.75 -2.67 6.46
C ARG A 19 -24.03 -3.23 5.06
N LEU A 20 -23.47 -2.65 4.00
CA LEU A 20 -23.67 -3.13 2.62
C LEU A 20 -22.94 -4.47 2.39
N LYS A 21 -23.66 -5.58 2.60
CA LYS A 21 -23.11 -6.95 2.56
C LYS A 21 -22.38 -7.30 1.26
N HIS A 22 -22.89 -6.85 0.11
CA HIS A 22 -22.26 -7.11 -1.18
C HIS A 22 -20.88 -6.44 -1.30
N LEU A 23 -20.79 -5.16 -0.93
CA LEU A 23 -19.51 -4.44 -0.92
C LEU A 23 -18.52 -5.10 0.04
N ARG A 24 -18.93 -5.45 1.26
CA ARG A 24 -18.05 -6.13 2.22
C ARG A 24 -17.43 -7.42 1.66
N ARG A 25 -18.28 -8.28 1.07
CA ARG A 25 -17.82 -9.53 0.42
C ARG A 25 -16.89 -9.26 -0.75
N TYR A 26 -17.17 -8.21 -1.52
CA TYR A 26 -16.32 -7.80 -2.62
C TYR A 26 -14.96 -7.29 -2.12
N THR A 27 -14.92 -6.44 -1.09
CA THR A 27 -13.67 -6.00 -0.45
C THR A 27 -12.86 -7.18 0.07
N ASP A 28 -13.51 -8.19 0.66
CA ASP A 28 -12.86 -9.38 1.19
C ASP A 28 -12.22 -10.22 0.10
N ARG A 29 -12.97 -10.52 -0.96
CA ARG A 29 -12.52 -11.35 -2.08
C ARG A 29 -11.55 -10.64 -3.02
N THR A 30 -11.47 -9.31 -2.96
CA THR A 30 -10.56 -8.51 -3.79
C THR A 30 -9.43 -7.93 -2.96
N ALA A 31 -9.55 -6.71 -2.43
CA ALA A 31 -8.48 -6.00 -1.75
C ALA A 31 -7.83 -6.81 -0.60
N VAL A 32 -8.64 -7.39 0.29
CA VAL A 32 -8.10 -8.14 1.43
C VAL A 32 -7.40 -9.40 0.94
N HIS A 33 -8.05 -10.18 0.08
CA HIS A 33 -7.45 -11.40 -0.47
C HIS A 33 -6.21 -11.13 -1.31
N ASN A 34 -6.21 -10.10 -2.17
CA ASN A 34 -5.14 -9.83 -3.13
C ASN A 34 -3.94 -9.08 -2.55
N GLN A 35 -4.17 -8.22 -1.56
CA GLN A 35 -3.13 -7.29 -1.07
C GLN A 35 -2.80 -7.51 0.41
N ALA A 36 -3.80 -7.72 1.26
CA ALA A 36 -3.57 -7.88 2.70
C ALA A 36 -2.95 -9.25 3.03
N SER A 37 -3.33 -10.30 2.29
CA SER A 37 -2.86 -11.68 2.50
C SER A 37 -1.35 -11.85 2.41
N ILE A 38 -0.66 -10.99 1.66
CA ILE A 38 0.81 -10.95 1.54
C ILE A 38 1.48 -10.86 2.91
N PHE A 39 0.84 -10.18 3.86
CA PHE A 39 1.37 -9.93 5.19
C PHE A 39 0.95 -10.97 6.24
N ALA A 40 0.12 -11.96 5.88
CA ALA A 40 -0.45 -12.92 6.84
C ALA A 40 0.62 -13.78 7.56
N ASP A 41 1.76 -14.05 6.91
CA ASP A 41 2.88 -14.77 7.53
C ASP A 41 3.77 -13.89 8.42
N ALA A 42 3.64 -12.57 8.32
CA ALA A 42 4.40 -11.64 9.15
C ALA A 42 3.75 -11.44 10.53
N GLY A 43 2.45 -11.76 10.67
CA GLY A 43 1.75 -11.73 11.95
C GLY A 43 0.23 -11.66 11.80
N ARG A 44 -0.45 -11.44 12.93
CA ARG A 44 -1.92 -11.28 12.98
C ARG A 44 -2.37 -10.13 12.07
N LEU A 45 -3.23 -10.44 11.10
CA LEU A 45 -3.72 -9.49 10.11
C LEU A 45 -5.01 -8.83 10.58
N TYR A 46 -5.02 -7.49 10.61
CA TYR A 46 -6.19 -6.67 10.90
C TYR A 46 -6.47 -5.74 9.72
N ALA A 47 -7.73 -5.64 9.31
CA ALA A 47 -8.20 -4.72 8.27
C ALA A 47 -9.53 -4.10 8.71
N PRO A 48 -9.59 -2.77 8.92
CA PRO A 48 -10.80 -2.13 9.43
C PRO A 48 -11.90 -2.12 8.38
N ARG A 49 -13.16 -2.10 8.83
CA ARG A 49 -14.29 -1.70 7.99
C ARG A 49 -14.54 -0.23 8.22
N TYR A 50 -14.53 0.55 7.14
CA TYR A 50 -14.76 1.98 7.20
C TYR A 50 -15.66 2.40 6.05
N ARG A 51 -16.31 3.56 6.20
CA ARG A 51 -17.18 4.17 5.19
C ARG A 51 -16.35 4.72 4.03
N GLN A 52 -15.84 3.80 3.20
CA GLN A 52 -15.02 4.10 2.01
C GLN A 52 -15.65 5.23 1.19
N ALA A 53 -14.89 6.29 0.91
CA ALA A 53 -15.33 7.26 -0.07
C ALA A 53 -15.36 6.59 -1.45
N THR A 54 -16.34 6.96 -2.28
CA THR A 54 -16.46 6.47 -3.65
C THR A 54 -15.19 6.72 -4.44
N LEU A 55 -14.86 5.85 -5.40
CA LEU A 55 -13.71 6.06 -6.29
C LEU A 55 -13.77 7.41 -7.00
N TYR A 56 -14.97 7.94 -7.26
CA TYR A 56 -15.20 9.25 -7.86
C TYR A 56 -14.53 10.41 -7.09
N SER A 57 -14.33 10.28 -5.77
CA SER A 57 -13.65 11.30 -4.95
C SER A 57 -12.21 11.56 -5.37
N PHE A 58 -11.61 10.72 -6.22
CA PHE A 58 -10.27 10.92 -6.76
C PHE A 58 -10.26 11.49 -8.18
N PHE A 59 -11.43 11.68 -8.78
CA PHE A 59 -11.59 12.24 -10.13
C PHE A 59 -12.38 13.56 -10.13
N ALA A 60 -12.96 13.95 -8.99
CA ALA A 60 -13.63 15.23 -8.79
C ALA A 60 -13.10 15.96 -7.56
N PRO A 61 -11.80 16.35 -7.53
CA PRO A 61 -11.20 17.01 -6.37
C PRO A 61 -11.88 18.34 -6.01
N GLU A 62 -12.44 19.04 -7.00
CA GLU A 62 -13.12 20.33 -6.82
C GLU A 62 -14.57 20.18 -6.33
N ASP A 63 -15.13 18.96 -6.30
CA ASP A 63 -16.49 18.77 -5.77
C ASP A 63 -16.47 18.98 -4.25
N PRO A 64 -17.35 19.83 -3.70
CA PRO A 64 -17.37 20.15 -2.27
C PRO A 64 -17.64 18.92 -1.37
N SER A 65 -18.15 17.83 -1.94
CA SER A 65 -18.42 16.58 -1.22
C SER A 65 -17.20 15.66 -1.13
N THR A 66 -16.18 15.86 -1.97
CA THR A 66 -15.01 14.98 -2.05
C THR A 66 -14.23 14.94 -0.74
N GLN A 67 -13.87 16.12 -0.21
CA GLN A 67 -13.06 16.21 1.00
C GLN A 67 -13.83 15.71 2.25
N PRO A 68 -15.09 16.11 2.50
CA PRO A 68 -15.89 15.55 3.59
C PRO A 68 -16.03 14.03 3.52
N ALA A 69 -16.16 13.45 2.32
CA ALA A 69 -16.24 12.01 2.17
C ALA A 69 -14.93 11.31 2.57
N LEU A 70 -13.79 11.84 2.14
CA LEU A 70 -12.47 11.33 2.53
C LEU A 70 -12.21 11.52 4.03
N ASP A 71 -12.67 12.63 4.62
CA ASP A 71 -12.54 12.90 6.06
C ASP A 71 -13.37 11.93 6.90
N LEU A 72 -14.61 11.64 6.49
CA LEU A 72 -15.45 10.64 7.15
C LEU A 72 -14.83 9.25 7.09
N ALA A 73 -14.30 8.87 5.92
CA ALA A 73 -13.60 7.61 5.74
C ALA A 73 -12.34 7.54 6.63
N TYR A 74 -11.57 8.63 6.72
CA TYR A 74 -10.40 8.72 7.58
C TYR A 74 -10.75 8.62 9.07
N ALA A 75 -11.81 9.29 9.52
CA ALA A 75 -12.25 9.25 10.90
C ALA A 75 -12.54 7.81 11.37
N ASP A 76 -13.19 7.01 10.53
CA ASP A 76 -13.41 5.58 10.79
C ASP A 76 -12.10 4.78 10.85
N VAL A 77 -11.14 5.04 9.95
CA VAL A 77 -9.82 4.39 9.95
C VAL A 77 -9.03 4.73 11.22
N LYS A 78 -9.02 6.01 11.60
CA LYS A 78 -8.37 6.50 12.82
C LYS A 78 -8.97 5.85 14.07
N ALA A 79 -10.29 5.86 14.18
CA ALA A 79 -11.00 5.22 15.30
C ALA A 79 -10.70 3.72 15.38
N ALA A 80 -10.69 3.02 14.24
CA ALA A 80 -10.38 1.59 14.21
C ALA A 80 -8.93 1.29 14.60
N PHE A 81 -7.97 2.13 14.22
CA PHE A 81 -6.58 1.98 14.64
C PHE A 81 -6.39 2.23 16.14
N GLN A 82 -7.03 3.26 16.69
CA GLN A 82 -7.02 3.53 18.13
C GLN A 82 -7.66 2.37 18.91
N TYR A 83 -8.78 1.84 18.42
CA TYR A 83 -9.42 0.65 19.00
C TYR A 83 -8.49 -0.57 18.95
N TYR A 84 -7.82 -0.79 17.82
CA TYR A 84 -6.81 -1.85 17.70
C TYR A 84 -5.70 -1.70 18.74
N LEU A 85 -5.14 -0.50 18.91
CA LEU A 85 -4.09 -0.24 19.90
C LEU A 85 -4.57 -0.53 21.33
N ALA A 86 -5.79 -0.12 21.68
CA ALA A 86 -6.35 -0.27 23.02
C ALA A 86 -6.76 -1.72 23.35
N HIS A 87 -7.28 -2.48 22.38
CA HIS A 87 -7.95 -3.76 22.66
C HIS A 87 -7.27 -5.00 22.07
N TYR A 88 -6.43 -4.86 21.04
CA TYR A 88 -5.88 -6.01 20.31
C TYR A 88 -4.36 -6.01 20.17
N ASN A 89 -3.71 -4.84 20.21
CA ASN A 89 -2.26 -4.74 19.96
C ASN A 89 -1.44 -5.25 21.15
N HIS A 90 -1.87 -4.95 22.39
CA HIS A 90 -1.15 -5.30 23.63
C HIS A 90 0.35 -4.92 23.59
N GLY A 91 0.66 -3.75 23.03
CA GLY A 91 2.05 -3.25 22.91
C GLY A 91 2.92 -3.95 21.86
N ARG A 92 2.37 -4.86 21.05
CA ARG A 92 3.12 -5.54 19.99
C ARG A 92 3.63 -4.55 18.93
N PRO A 93 4.78 -4.84 18.29
CA PRO A 93 5.18 -4.10 17.11
C PRO A 93 4.20 -4.36 15.95
N PHE A 94 4.11 -3.42 15.02
CA PHE A 94 3.16 -3.51 13.90
C PHE A 94 3.76 -3.05 12.57
N ILE A 95 3.19 -3.60 11.49
CA ILE A 95 3.36 -3.11 10.12
C ILE A 95 2.08 -2.37 9.74
N LEU A 96 2.20 -1.13 9.26
CA LEU A 96 1.10 -0.39 8.66
C LEU A 96 1.15 -0.52 7.14
N ALA A 97 0.42 -1.49 6.58
CA ALA A 97 0.28 -1.63 5.13
C ALA A 97 -0.99 -0.95 4.62
N SER A 98 -0.92 -0.37 3.42
CA SER A 98 -2.06 0.29 2.78
C SER A 98 -1.95 0.29 1.25
N HIS A 99 -3.06 0.60 0.58
CA HIS A 99 -3.10 0.82 -0.86
C HIS A 99 -4.09 1.92 -1.27
N SER A 100 -3.75 2.73 -2.27
CA SER A 100 -4.63 3.73 -2.89
C SER A 100 -5.35 4.64 -1.88
N GLN A 101 -6.68 4.64 -1.79
CA GLN A 101 -7.41 5.39 -0.74
C GLN A 101 -6.93 5.06 0.67
N GLY A 102 -6.63 3.79 0.95
CA GLY A 102 -6.07 3.39 2.23
C GLY A 102 -4.72 4.02 2.49
N THR A 103 -3.91 4.28 1.45
CA THR A 103 -2.65 5.01 1.58
C THR A 103 -2.87 6.48 1.87
N THR A 104 -3.85 7.12 1.25
CA THR A 104 -4.28 8.48 1.62
C THR A 104 -4.61 8.56 3.11
N HIS A 105 -5.36 7.61 3.65
CA HIS A 105 -5.70 7.58 5.07
C HIS A 105 -4.50 7.21 5.96
N ALA A 106 -3.67 6.25 5.54
CA ALA A 106 -2.49 5.85 6.28
C ALA A 106 -1.45 6.98 6.38
N GLN A 107 -1.31 7.79 5.33
CA GLN A 107 -0.40 8.94 5.35
C GLN A 107 -0.79 9.94 6.44
N ARG A 108 -2.08 10.29 6.50
CA ARG A 108 -2.64 11.17 7.53
C ARG A 108 -2.57 10.54 8.93
N LEU A 109 -2.82 9.23 9.03
CA LEU A 109 -2.72 8.50 10.30
C LEU A 109 -1.30 8.53 10.87
N LEU A 110 -0.28 8.36 10.02
CA LEU A 110 1.12 8.45 10.45
C LEU A 110 1.45 9.85 10.95
N HIS A 111 1.02 10.91 10.23
CA HIS A 111 1.20 12.30 10.66
C HIS A 111 0.58 12.57 12.02
N GLU A 112 -0.69 12.21 12.20
CA GLU A 112 -1.44 12.58 13.39
C GLU A 112 -1.11 11.72 14.62
N LEU A 113 -0.80 10.44 14.43
CA LEU A 113 -0.71 9.48 15.55
C LEU A 113 0.70 8.92 15.77
N VAL A 114 1.53 8.80 14.74
CA VAL A 114 2.77 8.00 14.83
C VAL A 114 4.02 8.87 14.81
N ASP A 115 4.17 9.79 13.86
CA ASP A 115 5.42 10.50 13.59
C ASP A 115 5.97 11.23 14.83
N ASN A 116 5.10 11.93 15.55
CA ASN A 116 5.46 12.66 16.78
C ASN A 116 5.23 11.88 18.08
N ASN A 117 4.93 10.58 18.00
CA ASN A 117 4.74 9.71 19.17
C ASN A 117 5.90 8.71 19.30
N PRO A 118 6.88 8.94 20.19
CA PRO A 118 8.04 8.05 20.34
C PRO A 118 7.69 6.60 20.65
N GLN A 119 6.60 6.35 21.37
CA GLN A 119 6.19 5.00 21.74
C GLN A 119 5.66 4.24 20.52
N LEU A 120 4.79 4.86 19.72
CA LEU A 120 4.27 4.24 18.50
C LEU A 120 5.36 4.11 17.43
N ARG A 121 6.30 5.06 17.32
CA ARG A 121 7.46 4.92 16.43
C ARG A 121 8.33 3.72 16.78
N LYS A 122 8.56 3.46 18.08
CA LYS A 122 9.32 2.27 18.52
C LYS A 122 8.63 0.96 18.12
N GLN A 123 7.30 0.96 18.09
CA GLN A 123 6.50 -0.21 17.69
C GLN A 123 6.36 -0.36 16.16
N LEU A 124 6.52 0.71 15.38
CA LEU A 124 6.42 0.63 13.93
C LEU A 124 7.62 -0.13 13.33
N ILE A 125 7.35 -1.28 12.71
CA ILE A 125 8.35 -2.03 11.94
C ILE A 125 8.56 -1.36 10.59
N ALA A 126 7.50 -1.14 9.83
CA ALA A 126 7.52 -0.44 8.56
C ALA A 126 6.09 0.00 8.18
N ALA A 127 5.99 1.09 7.42
CA ALA A 127 4.75 1.51 6.77
C ALA A 127 4.85 1.32 5.25
N TYR A 128 4.07 0.39 4.69
CA TYR A 128 3.98 0.14 3.25
C TYR A 128 2.85 1.00 2.67
N LEU A 129 3.22 2.15 2.13
CA LEU A 129 2.33 3.18 1.59
C LEU A 129 2.29 3.09 0.06
N VAL A 130 1.50 2.15 -0.48
CA VAL A 130 1.54 1.78 -1.90
C VAL A 130 0.40 2.42 -2.70
N GLY A 131 0.60 2.74 -3.98
CA GLY A 131 -0.49 3.21 -4.86
C GLY A 131 -0.95 4.64 -4.57
N ARG A 132 -0.14 5.47 -3.90
CA ARG A 132 -0.33 6.93 -3.79
C ARG A 132 0.98 7.69 -3.83
N LYS A 133 0.83 9.02 -3.94
CA LYS A 133 1.94 9.97 -3.90
C LYS A 133 2.48 10.09 -2.48
N VAL A 134 3.64 9.48 -2.25
CA VAL A 134 4.37 9.54 -0.97
C VAL A 134 5.68 10.27 -1.21
N LYS A 135 5.97 11.31 -0.42
CA LYS A 135 7.27 12.00 -0.48
C LYS A 135 8.29 11.27 0.41
N PRO A 136 9.56 11.16 0.01
CA PRO A 136 10.58 10.47 0.83
C PRO A 136 10.89 11.19 2.16
N ASN A 137 10.62 12.50 2.22
CA ASN A 137 10.77 13.39 3.37
C ASN A 137 9.42 13.90 3.89
N GLU A 138 8.37 13.09 3.74
CA GLU A 138 7.00 13.45 4.18
C GLU A 138 6.91 13.66 5.69
N TYR A 139 7.71 12.95 6.47
CA TYR A 139 7.62 12.88 7.93
C TYR A 139 8.90 13.42 8.59
N GLN A 140 8.75 13.95 9.81
CA GLN A 140 9.87 14.47 10.60
C GLN A 140 10.76 13.34 11.14
N HIS A 141 10.16 12.22 11.56
CA HIS A 141 10.84 11.16 12.28
C HIS A 141 10.73 9.77 11.63
N LEU A 142 9.98 9.64 10.55
CA LEU A 142 9.81 8.39 9.79
C LEU A 142 10.52 8.48 8.42
N PRO A 143 11.79 8.06 8.32
CA PRO A 143 12.53 8.15 7.07
C PRO A 143 12.05 7.14 6.03
N ALA A 144 12.32 7.42 4.75
CA ALA A 144 12.28 6.38 3.72
C ALA A 144 13.29 5.26 4.01
N LEU A 145 12.84 4.01 4.00
CA LEU A 145 13.68 2.85 4.25
C LEU A 145 14.53 2.53 3.01
N ARG A 146 15.85 2.34 3.21
CA ARG A 146 16.86 2.25 2.15
C ARG A 146 17.41 0.85 1.91
N ASP A 147 17.08 -0.11 2.77
CA ASP A 147 17.47 -1.49 2.64
C ASP A 147 16.36 -2.46 3.08
N SER A 148 16.60 -3.76 2.90
CA SER A 148 15.62 -4.83 3.16
C SER A 148 15.31 -5.08 4.64
N LEU A 149 16.17 -4.67 5.57
CA LEU A 149 16.08 -4.98 7.00
C LEU A 149 15.86 -3.76 7.89
N GLN A 150 16.02 -2.53 7.37
CA GLN A 150 15.76 -1.30 8.11
C GLN A 150 14.32 -1.28 8.66
N THR A 151 14.11 -0.66 9.81
CA THR A 151 12.78 -0.59 10.45
C THR A 151 12.49 0.83 10.92
N GLY A 152 11.23 1.13 11.23
CA GLY A 152 10.81 2.41 11.81
C GLY A 152 10.67 3.53 10.78
N GLY A 153 10.22 3.21 9.57
CA GLY A 153 10.10 4.18 8.48
C GLY A 153 9.10 3.76 7.42
N ILE A 154 9.13 4.47 6.29
CA ILE A 154 8.17 4.34 5.20
C ILE A 154 8.76 3.67 3.97
N ILE A 155 7.88 2.98 3.24
CA ILE A 155 8.12 2.33 1.96
C ILE A 155 6.98 2.77 1.04
N GLY A 156 7.25 3.04 -0.23
CA GLY A 156 6.21 3.41 -1.18
C GLY A 156 6.62 3.15 -2.61
N TRP A 157 5.65 2.81 -3.45
CA TRP A 157 5.83 2.73 -4.91
C TRP A 157 4.48 2.83 -5.61
N ASN A 158 4.55 3.13 -6.90
CA ASN A 158 3.42 3.12 -7.84
C ASN A 158 3.91 2.52 -9.15
N THR A 159 3.27 1.47 -9.63
CA THR A 159 3.72 0.76 -10.83
C THR A 159 3.17 1.36 -12.12
N ALA A 160 4.03 1.45 -13.14
CA ALA A 160 3.63 1.78 -14.50
C ALA A 160 4.48 1.00 -15.52
N VAL A 161 3.95 0.84 -16.73
CA VAL A 161 4.69 0.28 -17.87
C VAL A 161 5.99 1.08 -18.06
N ARG A 162 7.10 0.36 -18.24
CA ARG A 162 8.41 0.97 -18.53
C ARG A 162 8.32 1.99 -19.67
N GLY A 163 9.05 3.09 -19.52
CA GLY A 163 9.05 4.20 -20.48
C GLY A 163 7.94 5.22 -20.25
N THR A 164 7.03 4.98 -19.29
CA THR A 164 6.03 5.99 -18.90
C THR A 164 6.69 7.11 -18.10
N ASP A 165 6.52 8.36 -18.55
CA ASP A 165 6.83 9.53 -17.72
C ASP A 165 5.53 10.19 -17.23
N PHE A 166 5.40 10.39 -15.93
CA PHE A 166 4.26 11.07 -15.33
C PHE A 166 4.73 12.18 -14.39
N ARG A 167 4.84 13.40 -14.94
CA ARG A 167 5.36 14.59 -14.26
C ARG A 167 4.78 14.84 -12.85
N PRO A 168 3.48 14.63 -12.58
CA PRO A 168 2.93 14.81 -11.22
C PRO A 168 3.47 13.83 -10.18
N TYR A 169 4.29 12.86 -10.57
CA TYR A 169 4.92 11.86 -9.70
C TYR A 169 6.42 12.11 -9.53
N HIS A 170 7.00 13.12 -10.18
CA HIS A 170 8.41 13.45 -10.01
C HIS A 170 8.76 13.72 -8.55
N GLY A 171 9.88 13.14 -8.09
CA GLY A 171 10.39 13.30 -6.73
C GLY A 171 9.67 12.46 -5.65
N LEU A 172 8.70 11.63 -6.03
CA LEU A 172 8.04 10.72 -5.08
C LEU A 172 8.94 9.55 -4.69
N LEU A 173 8.65 8.98 -3.51
CA LEU A 173 9.29 7.80 -2.99
C LEU A 173 9.01 6.58 -3.89
N VAL A 174 10.08 5.91 -4.30
CA VAL A 174 10.03 4.63 -5.00
C VAL A 174 11.02 3.68 -4.36
N THR A 175 10.49 2.77 -3.54
CA THR A 175 11.21 1.59 -3.09
C THR A 175 11.04 0.49 -4.12
N ASN A 176 12.13 0.00 -4.70
CA ASN A 176 12.08 -1.12 -5.65
C ASN A 176 11.84 -2.44 -4.87
N PRO A 177 10.70 -3.14 -5.02
CA PRO A 177 10.43 -4.37 -4.24
C PRO A 177 11.34 -5.55 -4.59
N LEU A 178 12.11 -5.45 -5.69
CA LEU A 178 13.10 -6.46 -6.06
C LEU A 178 14.40 -6.35 -5.27
N THR A 179 14.79 -5.13 -4.87
CA THR A 179 16.08 -4.85 -4.21
C THR A 179 15.93 -4.25 -2.81
N TRP A 180 14.76 -3.68 -2.50
CA TRP A 180 14.46 -2.87 -1.31
C TRP A 180 15.27 -1.58 -1.19
N THR A 181 15.92 -1.17 -2.28
CA THR A 181 16.69 0.07 -2.36
C THR A 181 15.86 1.20 -2.98
N LEU A 182 16.38 2.42 -2.89
CA LEU A 182 15.77 3.63 -3.47
C LEU A 182 16.50 4.12 -4.74
N ASP A 183 17.56 3.42 -5.15
CA ASP A 183 18.34 3.79 -6.33
C ASP A 183 17.58 3.48 -7.64
N SER A 184 18.09 4.02 -8.74
CA SER A 184 17.52 3.90 -10.08
C SER A 184 18.09 2.75 -10.90
N THR A 185 18.84 1.83 -10.28
CA THR A 185 19.40 0.67 -10.98
C THR A 185 18.26 -0.23 -11.46
N ASN A 186 18.36 -0.70 -12.70
CA ASN A 186 17.40 -1.66 -13.21
C ASN A 186 17.61 -3.01 -12.52
N ALA A 187 16.60 -3.48 -11.78
CA ALA A 187 16.60 -4.78 -11.15
C ALA A 187 16.03 -5.83 -12.12
N PRO A 188 16.79 -6.87 -12.50
CA PRO A 188 16.34 -7.85 -13.48
C PRO A 188 15.19 -8.70 -12.94
N ALA A 189 14.40 -9.26 -13.86
CA ALA A 189 13.27 -10.12 -13.51
C ALA A 189 13.67 -11.35 -12.68
N SER A 190 14.91 -11.83 -12.78
CA SER A 190 15.44 -12.91 -11.93
C SER A 190 15.38 -12.63 -10.43
N LEU A 191 15.27 -11.36 -10.01
CA LEU A 191 15.07 -10.98 -8.61
C LEU A 191 13.59 -11.02 -8.19
N ASN A 192 12.66 -11.17 -9.13
CA ASN A 192 11.24 -11.35 -8.84
C ASN A 192 10.98 -12.80 -8.42
N ARG A 193 10.79 -12.99 -7.11
CA ARG A 193 10.59 -14.30 -6.49
C ARG A 193 9.26 -14.94 -6.87
N GLY A 194 8.29 -14.12 -7.29
CA GLY A 194 6.99 -14.60 -7.72
C GLY A 194 5.91 -13.55 -7.57
N GLY A 195 5.28 -13.20 -8.68
CA GLY A 195 4.00 -12.52 -8.66
C GLY A 195 2.85 -13.51 -8.49
N VAL A 196 1.68 -13.00 -8.10
CA VAL A 196 0.44 -13.79 -7.97
C VAL A 196 -0.68 -13.07 -8.74
N PRO A 197 -1.28 -13.68 -9.78
CA PRO A 197 -2.33 -13.04 -10.56
C PRO A 197 -3.61 -12.84 -9.74
N LEU A 198 -4.51 -11.95 -10.18
CA LEU A 198 -5.74 -11.61 -9.46
C LEU A 198 -6.69 -12.80 -9.16
N ASN A 199 -6.56 -13.90 -9.90
CA ASN A 199 -7.34 -15.12 -9.65
C ASN A 199 -6.72 -16.04 -8.58
N PHE A 200 -5.53 -15.73 -8.08
CA PHE A 200 -4.82 -16.46 -7.04
C PHE A 200 -4.51 -17.94 -7.35
N ARG A 201 -4.47 -18.32 -8.64
CA ARG A 201 -4.33 -19.73 -9.04
C ARG A 201 -2.90 -20.22 -9.22
N ARG A 202 -1.91 -19.32 -9.20
CA ARG A 202 -0.50 -19.68 -9.44
C ARG A 202 0.47 -18.64 -8.88
N ILE A 203 1.73 -19.03 -8.82
CA ILE A 203 2.87 -18.16 -8.57
C ILE A 203 3.65 -18.08 -9.88
N ASP A 204 3.92 -16.87 -10.37
CA ASP A 204 4.67 -16.62 -11.59
C ASP A 204 6.07 -16.06 -11.21
N PRO A 205 7.12 -16.89 -11.11
CA PRO A 205 8.49 -16.42 -10.86
C PRO A 205 9.04 -15.67 -12.07
N HIS A 206 10.03 -14.81 -11.83
CA HIS A 206 10.69 -14.00 -12.84
C HIS A 206 9.73 -13.15 -13.69
N LEU A 207 8.65 -12.68 -13.08
CA LEU A 207 7.52 -12.08 -13.79
C LEU A 207 7.86 -10.77 -14.50
N THR A 208 8.61 -9.89 -13.84
CA THR A 208 8.93 -8.56 -14.36
C THR A 208 10.21 -8.04 -13.74
N ALA A 209 11.02 -7.33 -14.52
CA ALA A 209 12.05 -6.44 -14.01
C ALA A 209 11.40 -5.20 -13.37
N ALA A 210 12.17 -4.44 -12.58
CA ALA A 210 11.68 -3.20 -12.00
C ALA A 210 12.78 -2.15 -11.88
N GLN A 211 12.43 -0.88 -12.11
CA GLN A 211 13.37 0.24 -12.01
C GLN A 211 12.67 1.47 -11.45
N SER A 212 13.30 2.14 -10.48
CA SER A 212 12.86 3.46 -10.05
C SER A 212 13.19 4.49 -11.14
N HIS A 213 12.18 5.22 -11.61
CA HIS A 213 12.37 6.27 -12.60
C HIS A 213 11.49 7.48 -12.28
N ARG A 214 12.10 8.61 -11.94
CA ARG A 214 11.44 9.91 -11.70
C ARG A 214 10.17 9.81 -10.84
N GLY A 215 10.21 9.00 -9.78
CA GLY A 215 9.11 8.84 -8.83
C GLY A 215 7.99 7.86 -9.23
N VAL A 216 8.22 7.07 -10.28
CA VAL A 216 7.38 5.92 -10.66
C VAL A 216 8.24 4.64 -10.65
N LEU A 217 7.64 3.51 -10.28
CA LEU A 217 8.28 2.19 -10.43
C LEU A 217 7.93 1.64 -11.82
N TRP A 218 8.90 1.71 -12.73
CA TRP A 218 8.78 1.05 -14.02
C TRP A 218 8.83 -0.45 -13.85
N VAL A 219 7.92 -1.13 -14.55
CA VAL A 219 7.88 -2.57 -14.68
C VAL A 219 7.76 -2.94 -16.16
N ASP A 220 8.33 -4.08 -16.54
CA ASP A 220 8.12 -4.66 -17.86
C ASP A 220 6.69 -5.19 -17.95
N ASP A 221 6.15 -5.31 -19.17
CA ASP A 221 4.86 -5.99 -19.31
C ASP A 221 5.03 -7.45 -18.88
N PRO A 222 4.23 -7.95 -17.91
CA PRO A 222 4.37 -9.33 -17.44
C PRO A 222 4.17 -10.38 -18.53
N HIS A 223 3.55 -10.03 -19.67
CA HIS A 223 3.18 -10.95 -20.76
C HIS A 223 2.45 -12.21 -20.27
N ARG A 224 1.74 -12.09 -19.13
CA ARG A 224 1.00 -13.17 -18.46
C ARG A 224 -0.39 -12.70 -18.07
N SER A 225 -1.36 -13.61 -18.18
CA SER A 225 -2.75 -13.32 -17.84
C SER A 225 -2.93 -13.08 -16.33
N GLY A 226 -3.87 -12.21 -15.96
CA GLY A 226 -4.22 -11.97 -14.55
C GLY A 226 -3.48 -10.80 -13.87
N TYR A 227 -2.58 -10.12 -14.58
CA TYR A 227 -1.97 -8.85 -14.15
C TYR A 227 -2.58 -7.69 -14.94
N ARG A 228 -3.65 -7.10 -14.41
CA ARG A 228 -4.45 -6.09 -15.14
C ARG A 228 -3.94 -4.68 -14.87
N ARG A 229 -3.80 -3.90 -15.94
CA ARG A 229 -3.63 -2.44 -15.85
C ARG A 229 -4.93 -1.76 -15.44
N LEU A 230 -4.80 -0.61 -14.78
CA LEU A 230 -5.93 0.24 -14.41
C LEU A 230 -6.51 0.88 -15.67
N ARG A 231 -7.76 0.54 -16.00
CA ARG A 231 -8.47 1.15 -17.13
C ARG A 231 -9.68 1.91 -16.62
N ILE A 232 -9.69 3.22 -16.81
CA ILE A 232 -10.80 4.10 -16.43
C ILE A 232 -11.27 4.84 -17.67
N PRO A 233 -12.56 4.72 -18.05
CA PRO A 233 -13.10 5.48 -19.17
C PRO A 233 -12.82 6.98 -19.01
N GLY A 234 -12.27 7.60 -20.05
CA GLY A 234 -11.93 9.03 -20.06
C GLY A 234 -10.55 9.40 -19.50
N LEU A 235 -9.83 8.50 -18.81
CA LEU A 235 -8.51 8.76 -18.23
C LEU A 235 -7.45 7.83 -18.84
N LYS A 236 -7.13 8.06 -20.12
CA LYS A 236 -6.23 7.18 -20.90
C LYS A 236 -4.81 7.14 -20.34
N GLU A 237 -4.36 8.22 -19.73
CA GLU A 237 -3.07 8.36 -19.06
C GLU A 237 -2.88 7.38 -17.90
N LEU A 238 -3.96 6.84 -17.33
CA LEU A 238 -3.90 5.82 -16.28
C LEU A 238 -3.79 4.39 -16.85
N ASN A 239 -4.02 4.17 -18.14
CA ASN A 239 -3.99 2.84 -18.77
C ASN A 239 -2.62 2.16 -18.77
N VAL A 240 -1.56 2.94 -18.51
CA VAL A 240 -0.19 2.47 -18.34
C VAL A 240 0.12 2.03 -16.90
N SER A 241 -0.77 2.32 -15.95
CA SER A 241 -0.56 1.99 -14.55
C SER A 241 -0.97 0.55 -14.23
N TYR A 242 -0.13 -0.14 -13.45
CA TYR A 242 -0.42 -1.45 -12.87
C TYR A 242 -1.02 -1.32 -11.46
N HIS A 243 -1.59 -0.16 -11.11
CA HIS A 243 -2.14 0.18 -9.79
C HIS A 243 -3.01 -0.92 -9.13
N ILE A 244 -3.83 -1.65 -9.90
CA ILE A 244 -4.67 -2.74 -9.38
C ILE A 244 -3.83 -3.89 -8.79
N VAL A 245 -2.62 -4.09 -9.32
CA VAL A 245 -1.73 -5.21 -9.08
C VAL A 245 -0.35 -4.78 -8.55
N ASP A 246 -0.24 -3.57 -7.98
CA ASP A 246 1.03 -3.04 -7.40
C ASP A 246 1.71 -4.04 -6.44
N TYR A 247 0.90 -4.71 -5.62
CA TYR A 247 1.34 -5.75 -4.69
C TYR A 247 1.52 -7.10 -5.37
N ASN A 248 0.56 -7.48 -6.22
CA ASN A 248 0.52 -8.77 -6.91
C ASN A 248 1.75 -9.03 -7.80
N LEU A 249 2.31 -7.99 -8.44
CA LEU A 249 3.52 -8.11 -9.26
C LEU A 249 4.76 -8.59 -8.48
N PHE A 250 4.78 -8.34 -7.16
CA PHE A 250 5.92 -8.59 -6.28
C PHE A 250 5.53 -9.41 -5.05
N TYR A 251 4.45 -10.20 -5.14
CA TYR A 251 3.77 -10.82 -4.00
C TYR A 251 4.75 -11.54 -3.05
N LEU A 252 5.60 -12.42 -3.57
CA LEU A 252 6.56 -13.17 -2.74
C LEU A 252 7.72 -12.31 -2.25
N ASN A 253 8.17 -11.32 -3.02
CA ASN A 253 9.17 -10.37 -2.55
C ASN A 253 8.66 -9.63 -1.31
N VAL A 254 7.46 -9.06 -1.37
CA VAL A 254 6.86 -8.31 -0.26
C VAL A 254 6.61 -9.21 0.95
N ARG A 255 6.08 -10.42 0.74
CA ARG A 255 5.83 -11.40 1.81
C ARG A 255 7.11 -11.73 2.58
N GLU A 256 8.19 -12.05 1.87
CA GLU A 256 9.46 -12.38 2.51
C GLU A 256 10.12 -11.17 3.18
N ASN A 257 10.01 -9.98 2.60
CA ASN A 257 10.54 -8.78 3.21
C ASN A 257 9.80 -8.39 4.50
N ALA A 258 8.47 -8.49 4.53
CA ALA A 258 7.70 -8.24 5.74
C ALA A 258 8.16 -9.15 6.88
N LYS A 259 8.34 -10.45 6.61
CA LYS A 259 8.89 -11.42 7.59
C LYS A 259 10.32 -11.06 8.01
N ALA A 260 11.16 -10.67 7.06
CA ALA A 260 12.55 -10.29 7.34
C ALA A 260 12.63 -9.06 8.25
N ARG A 261 11.82 -8.02 8.02
CA ARG A 261 11.77 -6.82 8.86
C ARG A 261 11.22 -7.10 10.25
N VAL A 262 10.23 -7.99 10.39
CA VAL A 262 9.78 -8.47 11.72
C VAL A 262 10.95 -9.11 12.47
N ARG A 263 11.68 -10.04 11.85
CA ARG A 263 12.85 -10.69 12.47
C ARG A 263 13.94 -9.67 12.84
N ALA A 264 14.26 -8.75 11.94
CA ALA A 264 15.27 -7.71 12.16
C ALA A 264 14.88 -6.79 13.33
N TRP A 265 13.60 -6.40 13.43
CA TRP A 265 13.09 -5.63 14.56
C TRP A 265 13.25 -6.40 15.87
N THR A 266 12.83 -7.67 15.92
CA THR A 266 12.91 -8.51 17.13
C THR A 266 14.35 -8.68 17.60
N GLN A 267 15.28 -8.97 16.69
CA GLN A 267 16.71 -9.07 17.01
C GLN A 267 17.28 -7.75 17.54
N LYS A 268 16.86 -6.61 16.98
CA LYS A 268 17.28 -5.28 17.44
C LYS A 268 16.78 -4.97 18.86
N GLN A 269 15.57 -5.42 19.23
CA GLN A 269 15.08 -5.25 20.60
C GLN A 269 15.79 -6.17 21.59
N ALA A 270 16.03 -7.43 21.22
CA ALA A 270 16.74 -8.39 22.08
C ALA A 270 18.16 -7.93 22.42
N ARG A 271 18.85 -7.21 21.52
CA ARG A 271 20.19 -6.64 21.77
C ARG A 271 20.19 -5.40 22.68
N LYS A 272 19.03 -4.81 22.95
CA LYS A 272 18.88 -3.61 23.80
C LYS A 272 18.47 -3.94 25.22
N GLN A 273 18.05 -5.17 25.46
CA GLN A 273 17.75 -5.74 26.77
C GLN A 273 19.02 -6.40 27.31
#